data_AF-A0A7C1ENF3-F1
#
_entry.id   AF-A0A7C1ENF3-F1
#
_cell.length_a   1.000
_cell.length_b   1.000
_cell.length_c   1.000
_cell.angle_alpha   90.00
_cell.angle_beta   90.00
_cell.angle_gamma   90.00
#
_symmetry.space_group_name_H-M   'P 1'
#
loop_
_entity.id
_entity.type
_entity.pdbx_description
1 polymer ?
#
loop_
_entity_poly.entity_id
_entity_poly.type
_entity_poly.pdbx_seq_one_letter_code
_entity_poly.pdbx_strand_id
1 'polypeptide(L)'
;MTKQNGGDNKLPEVPRMGGAITVTRMAGLGPTTVQSTIADSKCLELLHTEVRDLQMIVEMARRGEVKLEEHQGYIGHSMQDIRELMSQLRSDEPLLRHLHDIWEQLQDCPLLTDPANAKKLPLDEQLAHYTLLNDQFKRIIFQISATIIPAKLNRWLEQSRTGYYIPFHVLFSDELPDLEDRVRLLNYLAYAPGIVKGLVDVEQGLIFRYADDRREQQFHFKLVLLALLSTFLVVSIAFALAPRLEITTPDFGLFVFCWFALLIGVVVHRAVDTLKGKRPPIIAIGELGLLLSATHGRIILKLLLALIAFFGLVLAGGAIALTPFNALLAGYSLDSVVEVFGGSLEKRSAAQLVAFKQQLGLNDPG
;
A
#
# COMPACT_ATOMS: atom_id res chain seq x y z
N MET A 1 34.05 -5.40 45.58
CA MET A 1 32.60 -5.49 45.28
C MET A 1 32.16 -4.14 44.77
N THR A 2 32.13 -3.98 43.45
CA THR A 2 32.02 -2.70 42.76
C THR A 2 30.58 -2.56 42.25
N LYS A 3 29.86 -1.53 42.72
CA LYS A 3 28.48 -1.24 42.30
C LYS A 3 28.48 -0.75 40.84
N GLN A 4 27.73 -1.44 39.98
CA GLN A 4 27.42 -1.00 38.61
C GLN A 4 26.35 0.08 38.65
N ASN A 5 26.67 1.24 38.07
CA ASN A 5 25.74 2.33 37.78
C ASN A 5 24.86 1.94 36.58
N GLY A 6 23.54 1.89 36.79
CA GLY A 6 22.55 1.84 35.72
C GLY A 6 22.39 3.24 35.12
N GLY A 7 22.86 3.42 33.88
CA GLY A 7 22.61 4.62 33.09
C GLY A 7 21.27 4.52 32.38
N ASP A 8 20.37 5.45 32.68
CA ASP A 8 19.10 5.65 31.98
C ASP A 8 19.38 6.05 30.52
N ASN A 9 19.14 5.10 29.62
CA ASN A 9 19.24 5.33 28.18
C ASN A 9 17.93 5.98 27.69
N LYS A 10 17.83 7.31 27.83
CA LYS A 10 16.77 8.09 27.19
C LYS A 10 17.01 8.10 25.69
N LEU A 11 16.15 7.41 24.94
CA LEU A 11 16.11 7.49 23.49
C LEU A 11 15.88 8.94 23.03
N PRO A 12 16.54 9.40 21.95
CA PRO A 12 16.34 10.73 21.41
C PRO A 12 14.91 10.93 20.92
N GLU A 13 14.29 12.05 21.31
CA GLU A 13 12.99 12.47 20.82
C GLU A 13 13.06 12.73 19.31
N VAL A 14 12.29 11.96 18.53
CA VAL A 14 12.11 12.19 17.09
C VAL A 14 11.34 13.50 16.92
N PRO A 15 11.85 14.47 16.13
CA PRO A 15 11.17 15.74 15.93
C PRO A 15 9.82 15.52 15.24
N ARG A 16 8.75 16.01 15.86
CA ARG A 16 7.40 16.02 15.28
C ARG A 16 7.39 16.97 14.08
N MET A 17 7.52 16.42 12.88
CA MET A 17 7.27 17.12 11.61
C MET A 17 5.76 17.37 11.46
N GLY A 18 5.24 18.33 12.22
CA GLY A 18 3.87 18.84 12.14
C GLY A 18 3.78 20.05 11.21
N GLY A 19 4.23 19.93 9.97
CA GLY A 19 3.92 20.90 8.92
C GLY A 19 2.53 20.58 8.38
N ALA A 20 1.56 21.47 8.57
CA ALA A 20 0.24 21.34 7.96
C ALA A 20 0.40 21.42 6.44
N ILE A 21 0.39 20.26 5.77
CA ILE A 21 0.30 20.19 4.31
C ILE A 21 -1.09 20.67 3.94
N THR A 22 -1.18 21.91 3.47
CA THR A 22 -2.43 22.48 2.98
C THR A 22 -2.72 21.82 1.64
N VAL A 23 -3.58 20.80 1.63
CA VAL A 23 -4.06 20.17 0.40
C VAL A 23 -5.01 21.15 -0.28
N THR A 24 -4.47 21.98 -1.17
CA THR A 24 -5.26 22.90 -2.00
C THR A 24 -6.22 22.10 -2.86
N ARG A 25 -7.51 22.25 -2.60
CA ARG A 25 -8.60 21.59 -3.34
C ARG A 25 -8.55 22.02 -4.81
N MET A 26 -8.12 21.14 -5.71
CA MET A 26 -7.94 21.40 -7.16
C MET A 26 -9.24 21.65 -7.96
N ALA A 27 -10.36 21.96 -7.29
CA ALA A 27 -11.65 22.21 -7.92
C ALA A 27 -11.74 23.68 -8.38
N GLY A 28 -11.07 24.02 -9.48
CA GLY A 28 -11.15 25.36 -10.07
C GLY A 28 -9.97 25.80 -10.93
N LEU A 29 -9.07 24.90 -11.31
CA LEU A 29 -7.89 25.26 -12.10
C LEU A 29 -8.25 25.48 -13.57
N GLY A 30 -7.94 26.67 -14.08
CA GLY A 30 -8.12 27.03 -15.49
C GLY A 30 -7.22 26.18 -16.42
N PRO A 31 -7.48 26.16 -17.73
CA PRO A 31 -6.78 25.32 -18.70
C PRO A 31 -5.26 25.54 -18.74
N THR A 32 -4.77 26.74 -18.39
CA THR A 32 -3.34 27.05 -18.27
C THR A 32 -2.66 26.35 -17.09
N THR A 33 -3.35 26.18 -15.96
CA THR A 33 -2.78 25.47 -14.80
C THR A 33 -2.77 23.95 -15.01
N VAL A 34 -3.72 23.41 -15.76
CA VAL A 34 -3.74 21.97 -16.09
C VAL A 34 -2.57 21.59 -17.00
N GLN A 35 -2.19 22.45 -17.96
CA GLN A 35 -1.07 22.19 -18.86
C GLN A 35 0.30 22.29 -18.15
N SER A 36 0.48 23.23 -17.21
CA SER A 36 1.72 23.28 -16.43
C SER A 36 1.91 22.02 -15.59
N THR A 37 0.85 21.52 -14.94
CA THR A 37 0.93 20.30 -14.13
C THR A 37 1.34 19.06 -14.93
N ILE A 38 0.95 18.95 -16.21
CA ILE A 38 1.34 17.82 -17.07
C ILE A 38 2.81 17.90 -17.47
N ALA A 39 3.28 19.09 -17.86
CA ALA A 39 4.68 19.31 -18.22
C ALA A 39 5.59 19.03 -17.02
N ASP A 40 5.21 19.53 -15.83
CA ASP A 40 5.92 19.31 -14.58
C ASP A 40 5.96 17.83 -14.22
N SER A 41 4.85 17.09 -14.37
CA SER A 41 4.81 15.65 -14.11
C SER A 41 5.77 14.86 -14.99
N LYS A 42 5.87 15.18 -16.29
CA LYS A 42 6.81 14.50 -17.19
C LYS A 42 8.25 14.85 -16.86
N CYS A 43 8.52 16.11 -16.51
CA CYS A 43 9.85 16.55 -16.08
C CYS A 43 10.29 15.84 -14.80
N LEU A 44 9.38 15.69 -13.83
CA LEU A 44 9.61 14.94 -12.60
C LEU A 44 9.86 13.45 -12.86
N GLU A 45 9.14 12.82 -13.80
CA GLU A 45 9.39 11.43 -14.19
C GLU A 45 10.80 11.25 -14.80
N LEU A 46 11.24 12.15 -15.68
CA LEU A 46 12.59 12.11 -16.24
C LEU A 46 13.65 12.35 -15.16
N LEU A 47 13.43 13.33 -14.29
CA LEU A 47 14.31 13.63 -13.18
C LEU A 47 14.47 12.43 -12.24
N HIS A 48 13.37 11.70 -11.99
CA HIS A 48 13.40 10.46 -11.19
C HIS A 48 14.32 9.41 -11.81
N THR A 49 14.20 9.17 -13.12
CA THR A 49 15.05 8.22 -13.86
C THR A 49 16.52 8.60 -13.75
N GLU A 50 16.89 9.84 -14.08
CA GLU A 50 18.29 10.28 -14.05
C GLU A 50 18.91 10.18 -12.65
N VAL A 51 18.15 10.55 -11.61
CA VAL A 51 18.61 10.46 -10.22
C VAL A 51 18.80 9.01 -9.80
N ARG A 52 17.91 8.10 -10.22
CA ARG A 52 18.00 6.67 -9.91
C ARG A 52 19.20 6.02 -10.60
N ASP A 53 19.46 6.35 -11.86
CA ASP A 53 20.58 5.78 -12.59
C ASP A 53 21.92 6.24 -12.00
N LEU A 54 22.00 7.52 -11.60
CA LEU A 54 23.16 8.04 -10.88
C LEU A 54 23.35 7.37 -9.52
N GLN A 55 22.26 7.16 -8.76
CA GLN A 55 22.29 6.41 -7.50
C GLN A 55 22.82 4.99 -7.70
N MET A 56 22.36 4.29 -8.74
CA MET A 56 22.78 2.92 -9.03
C MET A 56 24.30 2.84 -9.25
N ILE A 57 24.89 3.75 -10.04
CA ILE A 57 26.33 3.77 -10.27
C ILE A 57 27.11 4.04 -8.98
N VAL A 58 26.61 4.98 -8.16
CA VAL A 58 27.23 5.33 -6.87
C VAL A 58 27.18 4.14 -5.91
N GLU A 59 26.07 3.38 -5.88
CA GLU A 59 25.96 2.15 -5.09
C GLU A 59 26.88 1.03 -5.59
N MET A 60 26.96 0.82 -6.90
CA MET A 60 27.88 -0.16 -7.50
C MET A 60 29.35 0.18 -7.18
N ALA A 61 29.71 1.47 -7.27
CA ALA A 61 31.03 1.94 -6.91
C ALA A 61 31.33 1.75 -5.42
N ARG A 62 30.36 2.04 -4.54
CA ARG A 62 30.47 1.77 -3.10
C ARG A 62 30.71 0.28 -2.80
N ARG A 63 30.12 -0.63 -3.58
CA ARG A 63 30.32 -2.08 -3.46
C ARG A 63 31.64 -2.57 -4.09
N GLY A 64 32.37 -1.69 -4.80
CA GLY A 64 33.61 -2.03 -5.51
C GLY A 64 33.38 -2.78 -6.83
N GLU A 65 32.15 -2.77 -7.35
CA GLU A 65 31.78 -3.45 -8.60
C GLU A 65 32.25 -2.67 -9.83
N VAL A 66 32.27 -1.33 -9.73
CA VAL A 66 32.74 -0.41 -10.79
C VAL A 66 33.65 0.66 -10.19
N LYS A 67 34.49 1.29 -11.01
CA LYS A 67 35.27 2.46 -10.59
C LYS A 67 34.60 3.73 -11.11
N LEU A 68 34.35 4.71 -10.22
CA LEU A 68 33.72 5.99 -10.60
C LEU A 68 34.45 6.71 -11.74
N GLU A 69 35.78 6.63 -11.79
CA GLU A 69 36.61 7.20 -12.86
C GLU A 69 36.25 6.66 -14.26
N GLU A 70 35.87 5.38 -14.37
CA GLU A 70 35.49 4.73 -15.63
C GLU A 70 34.12 5.24 -16.12
N HIS A 71 33.32 5.84 -15.23
CA HIS A 71 31.99 6.39 -15.50
C HIS A 71 31.92 7.92 -15.44
N GLN A 72 33.05 8.64 -15.38
CA GLN A 72 33.06 10.10 -15.23
C GLN A 72 32.24 10.82 -16.31
N GLY A 73 32.33 10.38 -17.56
CA GLY A 73 31.56 10.99 -18.66
C GLY A 73 30.05 10.86 -18.49
N TYR A 74 29.60 9.69 -18.05
CA TYR A 74 28.17 9.44 -17.78
C TYR A 74 27.67 10.23 -16.55
N ILE A 75 28.45 10.26 -15.47
CA ILE A 75 28.13 11.04 -14.27
C ILE A 75 28.01 12.53 -14.63
N GLY A 76 28.97 13.07 -15.39
CA GLY A 76 28.93 14.46 -15.84
C GLY A 76 27.69 14.79 -16.67
N HIS A 77 27.32 13.89 -17.60
CA HIS A 77 26.11 14.03 -18.42
C HIS A 77 24.84 13.99 -17.56
N SER A 78 24.70 12.98 -16.70
CA SER A 78 23.51 12.84 -15.82
C SER A 78 23.37 14.05 -14.89
N MET A 79 24.47 14.56 -14.32
CA MET A 79 24.47 15.77 -13.51
C MET A 79 24.02 17.02 -14.29
N GLN A 80 24.38 17.11 -15.57
CA GLN A 80 23.91 18.19 -16.44
C GLN A 80 22.41 18.05 -16.73
N ASP A 81 21.94 16.86 -17.11
CA ASP A 81 20.54 16.59 -17.41
C ASP A 81 19.66 16.89 -16.19
N ILE A 82 20.06 16.41 -15.01
CA ILE A 82 19.36 16.71 -13.76
C ILE A 82 19.29 18.23 -13.52
N ARG A 83 20.38 18.97 -13.74
CA ARG A 83 20.38 20.43 -13.59
C ARG A 83 19.41 21.10 -14.57
N GLU A 84 19.41 20.66 -15.82
CA GLU A 84 18.51 21.18 -16.85
C GLU A 84 17.05 20.88 -16.52
N LEU A 85 16.73 19.65 -16.09
CA LEU A 85 15.39 19.25 -15.64
C LEU A 85 14.95 20.05 -14.41
N MET A 86 15.82 20.19 -13.40
CA MET A 86 15.53 21.00 -12.20
C MET A 86 15.23 22.46 -12.57
N SER A 87 15.92 23.04 -13.55
CA SER A 87 15.65 24.42 -14.00
C SER A 87 14.31 24.60 -14.72
N GLN A 88 13.73 23.52 -15.25
CA GLN A 88 12.42 23.54 -15.92
C GLN A 88 11.26 23.47 -14.93
N LEU A 89 11.48 22.97 -13.71
CA LEU A 89 10.48 22.91 -12.65
C LEU A 89 10.21 24.32 -12.11
N ARG A 90 9.21 25.00 -12.70
CA ARG A 90 8.84 26.37 -12.34
C ARG A 90 7.66 26.38 -11.37
N SER A 91 7.93 26.23 -10.08
CA SER A 91 6.90 26.50 -9.07
C SER A 91 7.51 26.93 -7.73
N ASP A 92 6.84 27.88 -7.06
CA ASP A 92 7.18 28.35 -5.70
C ASP A 92 6.76 27.32 -4.62
N GLU A 93 6.43 26.10 -5.04
CA GLU A 93 6.05 25.02 -4.14
C GLU A 93 7.18 24.66 -3.16
N PRO A 94 6.88 24.55 -1.85
CA PRO A 94 7.86 24.18 -0.83
C PRO A 94 8.62 22.88 -1.15
N LEU A 95 7.97 21.94 -1.83
CA LEU A 95 8.57 20.69 -2.27
C LEU A 95 9.71 20.92 -3.26
N LEU A 96 9.50 21.74 -4.29
CA LEU A 96 10.49 22.00 -5.32
C LEU A 96 11.70 22.73 -4.74
N ARG A 97 11.45 23.69 -3.83
CA ARG A 97 12.54 24.32 -3.06
C ARG A 97 13.38 23.29 -2.32
N HIS A 98 12.74 22.35 -1.63
CA HIS A 98 13.46 21.30 -0.92
C HIS A 98 14.26 20.38 -1.86
N LEU A 99 13.73 20.06 -3.04
CA LEU A 99 14.47 19.33 -4.07
C LEU A 99 15.70 20.11 -4.55
N HIS A 100 15.57 21.42 -4.78
CA HIS A 100 16.68 22.29 -5.12
C HIS A 100 17.75 22.31 -4.03
N ASP A 101 17.36 22.48 -2.76
CA ASP A 101 18.28 22.51 -1.63
C ASP A 101 19.08 21.21 -1.50
N ILE A 102 18.44 20.05 -1.70
CA ILE A 102 19.13 18.75 -1.67
C ILE A 102 20.09 18.62 -2.87
N TRP A 103 19.64 19.06 -4.05
CA TRP A 103 20.45 19.01 -5.25
C TRP A 103 21.70 19.89 -5.17
N GLU A 104 21.59 21.10 -4.62
CA GLU A 104 22.73 21.98 -4.37
C GLU A 104 23.76 21.29 -3.44
N GLN A 105 23.30 20.63 -2.36
CA GLN A 105 24.19 19.87 -1.47
C GLN A 105 24.90 18.71 -2.18
N LEU A 106 24.22 18.04 -3.12
CA LEU A 106 24.82 16.97 -3.92
C LEU A 106 25.91 17.49 -4.87
N GLN A 107 25.72 18.68 -5.43
CA GLN A 107 26.68 19.31 -6.34
C GLN A 107 28.01 19.67 -5.67
N ASP A 108 28.05 19.80 -4.35
CA ASP A 108 29.28 20.07 -3.62
C ASP A 108 30.07 18.78 -3.28
N CYS A 109 29.53 17.60 -3.61
CA CYS A 109 30.17 16.33 -3.29
C CYS A 109 31.34 16.00 -4.23
N PRO A 110 32.59 15.80 -3.71
CA PRO A 110 33.77 15.58 -4.54
C PRO A 110 33.68 14.33 -5.43
N LEU A 111 32.93 13.31 -4.99
CA LEU A 111 32.74 12.09 -5.76
C LEU A 111 31.93 12.28 -7.05
N LEU A 112 31.08 13.32 -7.11
CA LEU A 112 30.29 13.64 -8.30
C LEU A 112 30.95 14.71 -9.16
N THR A 113 31.58 15.72 -8.54
CA THR A 113 32.23 16.83 -9.27
C THR A 113 33.53 16.42 -9.91
N ASP A 114 34.32 15.56 -9.25
CA ASP A 114 35.62 15.12 -9.75
C ASP A 114 35.86 13.62 -9.48
N PRO A 115 35.13 12.74 -10.21
CA PRO A 115 35.22 11.30 -10.03
C PRO A 115 36.63 10.74 -10.22
N ALA A 116 37.46 11.38 -11.06
CA ALA A 116 38.84 10.96 -11.32
C ALA A 116 39.75 11.16 -10.10
N ASN A 117 39.51 12.21 -9.31
CA ASN A 117 40.27 12.49 -8.09
C ASN A 117 39.70 11.81 -6.84
N ALA A 118 38.55 11.14 -6.92
CA ALA A 118 37.96 10.40 -5.81
C ALA A 118 38.93 9.42 -5.12
N LYS A 119 39.81 8.77 -5.90
CA LYS A 119 40.83 7.83 -5.38
C LYS A 119 41.85 8.46 -4.45
N LYS A 120 42.04 9.79 -4.52
CA LYS A 120 42.98 10.52 -3.67
C LYS A 120 42.42 10.75 -2.28
N LEU A 121 41.11 10.63 -2.10
CA LEU A 121 40.46 10.76 -0.80
C LEU A 121 40.80 9.54 0.08
N PRO A 122 41.01 9.72 1.39
CA PRO A 122 41.04 8.62 2.35
C PRO A 122 39.81 7.72 2.22
N LEU A 123 39.97 6.41 2.41
CA LEU A 123 38.88 5.44 2.25
C LEU A 123 37.67 5.75 3.15
N ASP A 124 37.92 6.14 4.40
CA ASP A 124 36.85 6.47 5.35
C ASP A 124 36.03 7.68 4.89
N GLU A 125 36.69 8.67 4.29
CA GLU A 125 36.05 9.87 3.73
C GLU A 125 35.22 9.52 2.48
N GLN A 126 35.75 8.65 1.60
CA GLN A 126 34.98 8.14 0.46
C GLN A 126 33.70 7.43 0.92
N LEU A 127 33.79 6.53 1.90
CA LEU A 127 32.63 5.81 2.45
C LEU A 127 31.59 6.75 3.07
N ALA A 128 32.03 7.81 3.75
CA ALA A 128 31.16 8.85 4.27
C ALA A 128 30.42 9.58 3.13
N HIS A 129 31.12 9.96 2.07
CA HIS A 129 30.50 10.59 0.90
C HIS A 129 29.53 9.66 0.18
N TYR A 130 29.86 8.38 -0.02
CA TYR A 130 28.93 7.41 -0.61
C TYR A 130 27.63 7.28 0.20
N THR A 131 27.74 7.27 1.52
CA THR A 131 26.57 7.20 2.41
C THR A 131 25.72 8.46 2.29
N LEU A 132 26.35 9.64 2.34
CA LEU A 132 25.68 10.93 2.16
C LEU A 132 24.96 11.01 0.81
N LEU A 133 25.64 10.66 -0.28
CA LEU A 133 25.07 10.65 -1.63
C LEU A 133 23.84 9.76 -1.70
N ASN A 134 23.95 8.52 -1.21
CA ASN A 134 22.86 7.56 -1.26
C ASN A 134 21.63 8.07 -0.48
N ASP A 135 21.84 8.61 0.72
CA ASP A 135 20.76 9.14 1.55
C ASP A 135 20.05 10.33 0.87
N GLN A 136 20.81 11.20 0.19
CA GLN A 136 20.25 12.35 -0.53
C GLN A 136 19.52 11.93 -1.81
N PHE A 137 20.06 10.96 -2.57
CA PHE A 137 19.34 10.40 -3.73
C PHE A 137 18.03 9.73 -3.32
N LYS A 138 18.04 8.92 -2.25
CA LYS A 138 16.81 8.33 -1.69
C LYS A 138 15.78 9.40 -1.33
N ARG A 139 16.22 10.51 -0.72
CA ARG A 139 15.33 11.64 -0.40
C ARG A 139 14.73 12.29 -1.64
N ILE A 140 15.54 12.58 -2.67
CA ILE A 140 15.04 13.14 -3.93
C ILE A 140 14.03 12.18 -4.56
N ILE A 141 14.39 10.91 -4.70
CA ILE A 141 13.52 9.86 -5.26
C ILE A 141 12.20 9.79 -4.51
N PHE A 142 12.23 9.75 -3.17
CA PHE A 142 11.02 9.72 -2.36
C PHE A 142 10.12 10.94 -2.60
N GLN A 143 10.68 12.15 -2.62
CA GLN A 143 9.92 13.39 -2.81
C GLN A 143 9.27 13.47 -4.20
N ILE A 144 10.02 13.08 -5.24
CA ILE A 144 9.49 13.01 -6.60
C ILE A 144 8.38 11.95 -6.67
N SER A 145 8.65 10.74 -6.17
CA SER A 145 7.68 9.63 -6.14
C SER A 145 6.40 9.98 -5.39
N ALA A 146 6.49 10.65 -4.24
CA ALA A 146 5.34 11.12 -3.47
C ALA A 146 4.44 12.10 -4.25
N THR A 147 4.98 12.73 -5.29
CA THR A 147 4.28 13.68 -6.16
C THR A 147 3.67 13.00 -7.38
N ILE A 148 4.43 12.13 -8.06
CA ILE A 148 3.99 11.48 -9.31
C ILE A 148 3.08 10.27 -9.07
N ILE A 149 3.33 9.48 -8.02
CA ILE A 149 2.63 8.21 -7.76
C ILE A 149 1.14 8.43 -7.53
N PRO A 150 0.66 9.42 -6.74
CA PRO A 150 -0.77 9.63 -6.55
C PRO A 150 -1.54 9.86 -7.85
N ALA A 151 -1.00 10.65 -8.78
CA ALA A 151 -1.61 10.91 -10.07
C ALA A 151 -1.63 9.65 -10.95
N LYS A 152 -0.51 8.90 -11.01
CA LYS A 152 -0.46 7.59 -11.68
C LYS A 152 -1.51 6.64 -11.09
N LEU A 153 -1.52 6.49 -9.77
CA LEU A 153 -2.43 5.61 -9.03
C LEU A 153 -3.90 5.95 -9.30
N ASN A 154 -4.27 7.23 -9.33
CA ASN A 154 -5.63 7.63 -9.67
C ASN A 154 -6.02 7.23 -11.10
N ARG A 155 -5.12 7.33 -12.08
CA ARG A 155 -5.37 6.83 -13.45
C ARG A 155 -5.63 5.33 -13.45
N TRP A 156 -4.86 4.54 -12.69
CA TRP A 156 -5.09 3.11 -12.54
C TRP A 156 -6.42 2.80 -11.85
N LEU A 157 -6.75 3.54 -10.77
CA LEU A 157 -8.02 3.38 -10.06
C LEU A 157 -9.20 3.74 -10.95
N GLU A 158 -9.12 4.79 -11.77
CA GLU A 158 -10.18 5.18 -12.70
C GLU A 158 -10.46 4.13 -13.78
N GLN A 159 -9.47 3.27 -14.09
CA GLN A 159 -9.61 2.17 -15.04
C GLN A 159 -10.02 0.84 -14.38
N SER A 160 -9.81 0.68 -13.07
CA SER A 160 -10.12 -0.56 -12.34
C SER A 160 -11.61 -0.70 -12.03
N ARG A 161 -12.13 -1.89 -11.71
CA ARG A 161 -13.54 -2.02 -11.30
C ARG A 161 -13.70 -1.69 -9.81
N THR A 162 -14.85 -1.16 -9.40
CA THR A 162 -15.15 -0.94 -7.98
C THR A 162 -14.99 -2.24 -7.20
N GLY A 163 -14.35 -2.17 -6.03
CA GLY A 163 -14.03 -3.34 -5.20
C GLY A 163 -12.79 -4.12 -5.62
N TYR A 164 -12.15 -3.80 -6.75
CA TYR A 164 -10.81 -4.29 -7.06
C TYR A 164 -9.75 -3.48 -6.33
N TYR A 165 -8.59 -4.09 -6.13
CA TYR A 165 -7.45 -3.47 -5.50
C TYR A 165 -6.25 -3.37 -6.44
N ILE A 166 -5.36 -2.43 -6.11
CA ILE A 166 -4.05 -2.27 -6.74
C ILE A 166 -2.98 -2.72 -5.73
N PRO A 167 -2.11 -3.69 -6.08
CA PRO A 167 -1.01 -4.11 -5.22
C PRO A 167 0.13 -3.08 -5.29
N PHE A 168 0.14 -2.11 -4.38
CA PHE A 168 1.01 -0.94 -4.40
C PHE A 168 2.49 -1.31 -4.40
N HIS A 169 2.90 -2.25 -3.54
CA HIS A 169 4.30 -2.64 -3.40
C HIS A 169 4.88 -3.27 -4.67
N VAL A 170 4.04 -3.99 -5.41
CA VAL A 170 4.45 -4.65 -6.67
C VAL A 170 4.41 -3.66 -7.82
N LEU A 171 3.40 -2.78 -7.84
CA LEU A 171 3.22 -1.84 -8.95
C LEU A 171 4.29 -0.73 -8.96
N PHE A 172 4.72 -0.26 -7.79
CA PHE A 172 5.65 0.87 -7.65
C PHE A 172 7.00 0.47 -7.05
N SER A 173 7.40 -0.80 -7.22
CA SER A 173 8.73 -1.27 -6.77
C SER A 173 9.87 -0.60 -7.53
N ASP A 174 9.62 -0.17 -8.76
CA ASP A 174 10.62 0.46 -9.60
C ASP A 174 10.75 1.96 -9.25
N GLU A 175 9.65 2.67 -9.03
CA GLU A 175 9.70 4.08 -8.62
C GLU A 175 10.12 4.29 -7.17
N LEU A 176 9.85 3.33 -6.29
CA LEU A 176 10.28 3.35 -4.88
C LEU A 176 10.88 1.99 -4.53
N PRO A 177 12.19 1.78 -4.75
CA PRO A 177 12.85 0.49 -4.50
C PRO A 177 12.84 0.08 -3.03
N ASP A 178 12.94 1.03 -2.11
CA ASP A 178 12.96 0.77 -0.67
C ASP A 178 11.55 0.46 -0.14
N LEU A 179 11.42 -0.65 0.59
CA LEU A 179 10.15 -1.05 1.21
C LEU A 179 9.70 -0.03 2.25
N GLU A 180 10.64 0.52 3.01
CA GLU A 180 10.33 1.50 4.06
C GLU A 180 9.69 2.75 3.46
N ASP A 181 10.24 3.25 2.35
CA ASP A 181 9.70 4.40 1.63
C ASP A 181 8.33 4.13 1.00
N ARG A 182 8.10 2.91 0.48
CA ARG A 182 6.76 2.52 0.01
C ARG A 182 5.73 2.53 1.14
N VAL A 183 6.09 1.98 2.31
CA VAL A 183 5.22 1.98 3.49
C VAL A 183 5.00 3.40 4.00
N ARG A 184 6.04 4.25 4.00
CA ARG A 184 5.95 5.66 4.36
C ARG A 184 5.00 6.42 3.44
N LEU A 185 5.08 6.20 2.13
CA LEU A 185 4.16 6.81 1.16
C LEU A 185 2.73 6.31 1.33
N LEU A 186 2.51 5.00 1.53
CA LEU A 186 1.17 4.47 1.82
C LEU A 186 0.55 5.08 3.08
N ASN A 187 1.34 5.24 4.15
CA ASN A 187 0.89 5.95 5.34
C ASN A 187 0.48 7.39 5.00
N TYR A 188 1.32 8.13 4.27
CA TYR A 188 1.00 9.49 3.84
C TYR A 188 -0.33 9.54 3.07
N LEU A 189 -0.52 8.65 2.09
CA LEU A 189 -1.76 8.55 1.31
C LEU A 189 -2.98 8.23 2.18
N ALA A 190 -2.82 7.35 3.18
CA ALA A 190 -3.89 7.01 4.11
C ALA A 190 -4.30 8.18 5.03
N TYR A 191 -3.36 9.10 5.36
CA TYR A 191 -3.64 10.28 6.17
C TYR A 191 -4.12 11.50 5.37
N ALA A 192 -4.05 11.44 4.04
CA ALA A 192 -4.40 12.56 3.16
C ALA A 192 -5.64 12.22 2.29
N PRO A 193 -6.86 12.22 2.89
CA PRO A 193 -8.08 11.88 2.17
C PRO A 193 -8.29 12.83 0.99
N GLY A 194 -8.69 12.27 -0.16
CA GLY A 194 -8.93 13.01 -1.40
C GLY A 194 -7.72 13.14 -2.34
N ILE A 195 -6.50 12.81 -1.89
CA ILE A 195 -5.35 12.68 -2.80
C ILE A 195 -5.54 11.47 -3.73
N VAL A 196 -6.04 10.37 -3.19
CA VAL A 196 -6.30 9.12 -3.91
C VAL A 196 -7.80 8.79 -3.90
N LYS A 197 -8.35 8.41 -5.05
CA LYS A 197 -9.74 7.94 -5.23
C LYS A 197 -9.92 6.48 -4.81
N GLY A 198 -9.35 6.11 -3.67
CA GLY A 198 -9.33 4.72 -3.19
C GLY A 198 -9.14 4.62 -1.69
N LEU A 199 -9.51 3.48 -1.13
CA LEU A 199 -9.27 3.12 0.25
C LEU A 199 -7.88 2.48 0.36
N VAL A 200 -6.98 3.10 1.13
CA VAL A 200 -5.60 2.66 1.32
C VAL A 200 -5.52 1.68 2.50
N ASP A 201 -5.14 0.44 2.22
CA ASP A 201 -4.76 -0.58 3.20
C ASP A 201 -3.23 -0.63 3.29
N VAL A 202 -2.67 0.06 4.29
CA VAL A 202 -1.22 0.20 4.47
C VAL A 202 -0.57 -1.12 4.88
N GLU A 203 -1.27 -1.96 5.64
CA GLU A 203 -0.72 -3.21 6.18
C GLU A 203 -0.48 -4.22 5.07
N GLN A 204 -1.44 -4.32 4.15
CA GLN A 204 -1.36 -5.23 3.01
C GLN A 204 -0.71 -4.59 1.77
N GLY A 205 -0.51 -3.27 1.79
CA GLY A 205 -0.04 -2.52 0.63
C GLY A 205 -1.02 -2.55 -0.53
N LEU A 206 -2.32 -2.53 -0.24
CA LEU A 206 -3.39 -2.61 -1.23
C LEU A 206 -4.18 -1.30 -1.26
N ILE A 207 -4.64 -0.90 -2.44
CA ILE A 207 -5.48 0.29 -2.59
C ILE A 207 -6.75 -0.10 -3.34
N PHE A 208 -7.89 -0.06 -2.66
CA PHE A 208 -9.18 -0.48 -3.18
C PHE A 208 -9.91 0.67 -3.85
N ARG A 209 -10.41 0.47 -5.07
CA ARG A 209 -11.29 1.44 -5.73
C ARG A 209 -12.66 1.43 -5.05
N TYR A 210 -13.12 2.58 -4.58
CA TYR A 210 -14.51 2.79 -4.17
C TYR A 210 -15.33 3.43 -5.30
N ALA A 211 -16.65 3.35 -5.19
CA ALA A 211 -17.55 4.02 -6.11
C ALA A 211 -17.69 5.51 -5.77
N ASP A 212 -17.49 6.40 -6.76
CA ASP A 212 -17.69 7.84 -6.60
C ASP A 212 -19.18 8.22 -6.59
N ASP A 213 -20.02 7.48 -7.34
CA ASP A 213 -21.46 7.74 -7.44
C ASP A 213 -22.23 7.11 -6.28
N ARG A 214 -23.08 7.91 -5.63
CA ARG A 214 -24.01 7.47 -4.58
C ARG A 214 -24.93 6.34 -5.05
N ARG A 215 -25.34 6.31 -6.33
CA ARG A 215 -26.20 5.24 -6.86
C ARG A 215 -25.47 3.90 -6.90
N GLU A 216 -24.21 3.90 -7.34
CA GLU A 216 -23.35 2.73 -7.37
C GLU A 216 -23.05 2.24 -5.94
N GLN A 217 -22.75 3.16 -5.01
CA GLN A 217 -22.61 2.82 -3.58
C GLN A 217 -23.88 2.15 -3.02
N GLN A 218 -25.07 2.68 -3.32
CA GLN A 218 -26.34 2.07 -2.91
C GLN A 218 -26.56 0.69 -3.55
N PHE A 219 -26.13 0.49 -4.80
CA PHE A 219 -26.18 -0.81 -5.43
C PHE A 219 -25.32 -1.83 -4.69
N HIS A 220 -24.06 -1.50 -4.37
CA HIS A 220 -23.18 -2.38 -3.59
C HIS A 220 -23.74 -2.65 -2.19
N PHE A 221 -24.36 -1.66 -1.54
CA PHE A 221 -25.06 -1.86 -0.28
C PHE A 221 -26.20 -2.89 -0.40
N LYS A 222 -27.06 -2.72 -1.40
CA LYS A 222 -28.15 -3.68 -1.68
C LYS A 222 -27.62 -5.07 -2.01
N LEU A 223 -26.49 -5.16 -2.72
CA LEU A 223 -25.85 -6.43 -3.05
C LEU A 223 -25.36 -7.17 -1.79
N VAL A 224 -24.68 -6.47 -0.88
CA VAL A 224 -24.24 -7.05 0.40
C VAL A 224 -25.43 -7.47 1.26
N LEU A 225 -26.48 -6.63 1.32
CA LEU A 225 -27.71 -6.96 2.03
C LEU A 225 -28.38 -8.21 1.44
N LEU A 226 -28.47 -8.30 0.11
CA LEU A 226 -29.02 -9.46 -0.59
C LEU A 226 -28.20 -10.73 -0.31
N ALA A 227 -26.87 -10.63 -0.28
CA ALA A 227 -25.99 -11.75 0.06
C ALA A 227 -26.20 -12.20 1.52
N LEU A 228 -26.40 -11.27 2.45
CA LEU A 228 -26.72 -11.61 3.84
C LEU A 228 -28.10 -12.31 3.94
N LEU A 229 -29.12 -11.81 3.24
CA LEU A 229 -30.44 -12.43 3.21
C LEU A 229 -30.42 -13.82 2.54
N SER A 230 -29.62 -13.99 1.48
CA SER A 230 -29.51 -15.29 0.80
C SER A 230 -28.85 -16.33 1.69
N THR A 231 -27.79 -15.98 2.44
CA THR A 231 -27.19 -16.91 3.41
C THR A 231 -28.18 -17.34 4.50
N PHE A 232 -28.97 -16.41 5.04
CA PHE A 232 -30.04 -16.74 5.99
C PHE A 232 -31.10 -17.68 5.38
N LEU A 233 -31.50 -17.43 4.13
CA LEU A 233 -32.42 -18.30 3.40
C LEU A 233 -31.85 -19.71 3.22
N VAL A 234 -30.57 -19.83 2.84
CA VAL A 234 -29.90 -21.13 2.67
C VAL A 234 -29.85 -21.89 3.99
N VAL A 235 -29.50 -21.23 5.09
CA VAL A 235 -29.51 -21.82 6.45
C VAL A 235 -30.91 -22.33 6.80
N SER A 236 -31.96 -21.55 6.48
CA SER A 236 -33.35 -21.93 6.76
C SER A 236 -33.83 -23.12 5.93
N ILE A 237 -33.49 -23.14 4.63
CA ILE A 237 -33.80 -24.27 3.74
C ILE A 237 -33.05 -25.53 4.19
N ALA A 238 -31.77 -25.40 4.53
CA ALA A 238 -30.96 -26.52 4.99
C ALA A 238 -31.52 -27.12 6.28
N PHE A 239 -31.97 -26.29 7.22
CA PHE A 239 -32.69 -26.75 8.41
C PHE A 239 -33.94 -27.57 8.06
N ALA A 240 -34.78 -27.06 7.15
CA ALA A 240 -35.98 -27.77 6.71
C ALA A 240 -35.69 -29.10 5.99
N LEU A 241 -34.53 -29.21 5.33
CA LEU A 241 -34.07 -30.42 4.65
C LEU A 241 -33.32 -31.39 5.56
N ALA A 242 -32.80 -30.94 6.71
CA ALA A 242 -31.98 -31.76 7.59
C ALA A 242 -32.63 -33.09 8.01
N PRO A 243 -33.94 -33.17 8.35
CA PRO A 243 -34.59 -34.45 8.66
C PRO A 243 -34.60 -35.44 7.49
N ARG A 244 -34.65 -34.95 6.24
CA ARG A 244 -34.62 -35.80 5.03
C ARG A 244 -33.23 -36.36 4.76
N LEU A 245 -32.20 -35.73 5.30
CA LEU A 245 -30.80 -36.13 5.19
C LEU A 245 -30.33 -36.91 6.43
N GLU A 246 -31.24 -37.27 7.33
CA GLU A 246 -30.95 -37.94 8.61
C GLU A 246 -29.97 -37.14 9.50
N ILE A 247 -29.89 -35.82 9.29
CA ILE A 247 -29.06 -34.91 10.08
C ILE A 247 -29.85 -34.46 11.30
N THR A 248 -29.37 -34.83 12.49
CA THR A 248 -29.94 -34.34 13.75
C THR A 248 -29.54 -32.87 13.94
N THR A 249 -30.54 -32.00 14.04
CA THR A 249 -30.37 -30.56 14.28
C THR A 249 -31.03 -30.17 15.60
N PRO A 250 -30.56 -29.09 16.27
CA PRO A 250 -31.28 -28.51 17.40
C PRO A 250 -32.61 -27.89 16.94
N ASP A 251 -33.34 -27.22 17.83
CA ASP A 251 -34.48 -26.42 17.40
C ASP A 251 -34.06 -25.30 16.43
N PHE A 252 -35.01 -24.85 15.60
CA PHE A 252 -34.76 -23.82 14.59
C PHE A 252 -34.20 -22.53 15.17
N GLY A 253 -34.69 -22.12 16.35
CA GLY A 253 -34.26 -20.90 17.02
C GLY A 253 -32.78 -20.95 17.38
N LEU A 254 -32.34 -22.06 18.01
CA LEU A 254 -30.94 -22.28 18.31
C LEU A 254 -30.07 -22.39 17.04
N PHE A 255 -30.56 -23.08 16.00
CA PHE A 255 -29.85 -23.20 14.72
C PHE A 255 -29.55 -21.84 14.08
N VAL A 256 -30.57 -20.97 14.00
CA VAL A 256 -30.44 -19.59 13.50
C VAL A 256 -29.58 -18.73 14.42
N PHE A 257 -29.70 -18.89 15.74
CA PHE A 257 -28.89 -18.14 16.69
C PHE A 257 -27.40 -18.49 16.57
N CYS A 258 -27.06 -19.76 16.35
CA CYS A 258 -25.70 -20.19 16.05
C CYS A 258 -25.17 -19.57 14.75
N TRP A 259 -25.99 -19.43 13.71
CA TRP A 259 -25.60 -18.73 12.48
C TRP A 259 -25.24 -17.26 12.76
N PHE A 260 -26.07 -16.54 13.51
CA PHE A 260 -25.77 -15.16 13.91
C PHE A 260 -24.53 -15.06 14.80
N ALA A 261 -24.35 -16.00 15.74
CA ALA A 261 -23.16 -16.05 16.59
C ALA A 261 -21.87 -16.20 15.77
N LEU A 262 -21.89 -17.00 14.70
CA LEU A 262 -20.79 -17.12 13.75
C LEU A 262 -20.50 -15.79 13.04
N LEU A 263 -21.52 -15.10 12.53
CA LEU A 263 -21.34 -13.79 11.89
C LEU A 263 -20.78 -12.75 12.87
N ILE A 264 -21.24 -12.76 14.12
CA ILE A 264 -20.68 -11.93 15.20
C ILE A 264 -19.20 -12.25 15.40
N GLY A 265 -18.81 -13.53 15.43
CA GLY A 265 -17.41 -13.95 15.50
C GLY A 265 -16.53 -13.32 14.41
N VAL A 266 -17.01 -13.31 13.16
CA VAL A 266 -16.30 -12.68 12.02
C VAL A 266 -16.14 -11.16 12.24
N VAL A 267 -17.18 -10.48 12.73
CA VAL A 267 -17.14 -9.04 13.01
C VAL A 267 -16.20 -8.72 14.18
N VAL A 268 -16.23 -9.53 15.25
CA VAL A 268 -15.37 -9.36 16.42
C VAL A 268 -13.90 -9.51 16.04
N HIS A 269 -13.55 -10.51 15.22
CA HIS A 269 -12.18 -10.67 14.73
C HIS A 269 -11.70 -9.40 14.03
N ARG A 270 -12.48 -8.91 13.06
CA ARG A 270 -12.14 -7.68 12.32
C ARG A 270 -12.01 -6.46 13.23
N ALA A 271 -12.85 -6.34 14.24
CA ALA A 271 -12.78 -5.24 15.21
C ALA A 271 -11.47 -5.32 16.03
N VAL A 272 -11.08 -6.52 16.47
CA VAL A 272 -9.82 -6.75 17.18
C VAL A 272 -8.61 -6.42 16.31
N ASP A 273 -8.61 -6.81 15.03
CA ASP A 273 -7.51 -6.47 14.11
C ASP A 273 -7.39 -4.96 13.89
N THR A 274 -8.53 -4.29 13.72
CA THR A 274 -8.57 -2.83 13.57
C THR A 274 -8.02 -2.12 14.81
N LEU A 275 -8.27 -2.66 16.01
CA LEU A 275 -7.73 -2.13 17.27
C LEU A 275 -6.24 -2.43 17.46
N LYS A 276 -5.73 -3.54 16.89
CA LYS A 276 -4.29 -3.87 16.90
C LYS A 276 -3.49 -3.03 15.89
N GLY A 277 -4.13 -2.60 14.80
CA GLY A 277 -3.52 -1.74 13.79
C GLY A 277 -3.04 -0.40 14.37
N LYS A 278 -1.85 0.05 13.95
CA LYS A 278 -1.15 1.23 14.52
C LYS A 278 -1.86 2.57 14.31
N ARG A 279 -2.98 2.63 13.58
CA ARG A 279 -4.05 3.66 13.65
C ARG A 279 -5.13 3.29 12.64
N PRO A 280 -6.40 3.14 13.04
CA PRO A 280 -7.47 3.08 12.06
C PRO A 280 -7.57 4.42 11.34
N PRO A 281 -7.81 4.46 10.01
CA PRO A 281 -8.37 5.67 9.42
C PRO A 281 -9.64 6.00 10.18
N ILE A 282 -9.79 7.25 10.63
CA ILE A 282 -11.02 7.72 11.26
C ILE A 282 -12.06 7.80 10.14
N ILE A 283 -12.74 6.68 9.88
CA ILE A 283 -13.79 6.62 8.87
C ILE A 283 -15.01 7.30 9.47
N ALA A 284 -15.45 8.40 8.86
CA ALA A 284 -16.68 9.03 9.27
C ALA A 284 -17.87 8.10 8.98
N ILE A 285 -18.93 8.11 9.80
CA ILE A 285 -20.13 7.31 9.56
C ILE A 285 -20.72 7.56 8.15
N GLY A 286 -20.57 8.79 7.64
CA GLY A 286 -20.97 9.15 6.28
C GLY A 286 -20.18 8.46 5.15
N GLU A 287 -19.02 7.88 5.45
CA GLU A 287 -18.13 7.19 4.50
C GLU A 287 -18.32 5.67 4.50
N LEU A 288 -19.26 5.14 5.30
CA LEU A 288 -19.56 3.70 5.32
C LEU A 288 -19.93 3.16 3.94
N GLY A 289 -20.62 3.96 3.12
CA GLY A 289 -20.93 3.59 1.73
C GLY A 289 -19.68 3.39 0.86
N LEU A 290 -18.66 4.23 1.05
CA LEU A 290 -17.39 4.14 0.34
C LEU A 290 -16.64 2.88 0.78
N LEU A 291 -16.52 2.67 2.09
CA LEU A 291 -15.88 1.49 2.67
C LEU A 291 -16.54 0.20 2.15
N LEU A 292 -17.87 0.15 2.18
CA LEU A 292 -18.61 -1.02 1.73
C LEU A 292 -18.44 -1.23 0.22
N SER A 293 -18.48 -0.17 -0.59
CA SER A 293 -18.22 -0.30 -2.04
C SER A 293 -16.81 -0.81 -2.34
N ALA A 294 -15.80 -0.35 -1.60
CA ALA A 294 -14.41 -0.79 -1.74
C ALA A 294 -14.22 -2.26 -1.32
N THR A 295 -15.02 -2.76 -0.38
CA THR A 295 -14.79 -4.06 0.27
C THR A 295 -15.88 -5.10 0.02
N HIS A 296 -16.90 -4.80 -0.78
CA HIS A 296 -18.07 -5.66 -0.98
C HIS A 296 -17.69 -7.08 -1.44
N GLY A 297 -16.73 -7.23 -2.35
CA GLY A 297 -16.25 -8.53 -2.81
C GLY A 297 -15.67 -9.37 -1.67
N ARG A 298 -14.83 -8.77 -0.82
CA ARG A 298 -14.26 -9.42 0.37
C ARG A 298 -15.34 -9.79 1.38
N ILE A 299 -16.35 -8.93 1.57
CA ILE A 299 -17.50 -9.21 2.44
C ILE A 299 -18.30 -10.42 1.94
N ILE A 300 -18.63 -10.45 0.64
CA ILE A 300 -19.39 -11.57 0.04
C ILE A 300 -18.60 -12.87 0.15
N LEU A 301 -17.29 -12.84 -0.11
CA LEU A 301 -16.42 -14.01 0.07
C LEU A 301 -16.40 -14.49 1.53
N LYS A 302 -16.30 -13.57 2.49
CA LYS A 302 -16.38 -13.91 3.93
C LYS A 302 -17.73 -14.51 4.30
N LEU A 303 -18.84 -14.02 3.75
CA LEU A 303 -20.18 -14.60 3.97
C LEU A 303 -20.29 -16.01 3.38
N LEU A 304 -19.71 -16.27 2.22
CA LEU A 304 -19.65 -17.61 1.62
C LEU A 304 -18.83 -18.57 2.48
N LEU A 305 -17.65 -18.14 2.95
CA LEU A 305 -16.80 -18.95 3.82
C LEU A 305 -17.45 -19.19 5.20
N ALA A 306 -18.16 -18.19 5.73
CA ALA A 306 -19.00 -18.33 6.91
C ALA A 306 -20.05 -19.42 6.75
N LEU A 307 -20.73 -19.45 5.59
CA LEU A 307 -21.71 -20.48 5.26
C LEU A 307 -21.08 -21.88 5.20
N ILE A 308 -19.92 -22.00 4.56
CA ILE A 308 -19.17 -23.27 4.48
C ILE A 308 -18.75 -23.74 5.86
N ALA A 309 -18.18 -22.85 6.68
CA ALA A 309 -17.77 -23.17 8.05
C ALA A 309 -18.95 -23.57 8.94
N PHE A 310 -20.08 -22.88 8.80
CA PHE A 310 -21.31 -23.21 9.52
C PHE A 310 -21.77 -24.64 9.20
N PHE A 311 -21.88 -24.99 7.92
CA PHE A 311 -22.27 -26.34 7.53
C PHE A 311 -21.20 -27.38 7.85
N GLY A 312 -19.91 -27.04 7.77
CA GLY A 312 -18.83 -27.89 8.24
C GLY A 312 -19.00 -28.24 9.72
N LEU A 313 -19.34 -27.27 10.56
CA LEU A 313 -19.61 -27.47 11.99
C LEU A 313 -20.82 -28.38 12.22
N VAL A 314 -21.93 -28.15 11.49
CA VAL A 314 -23.14 -28.98 11.56
C VAL A 314 -22.87 -30.42 11.14
N LEU A 315 -22.16 -30.63 10.03
CA LEU A 315 -21.90 -31.95 9.47
C LEU A 315 -20.86 -32.73 10.29
N ALA A 316 -19.81 -32.07 10.78
CA ALA A 316 -18.74 -32.75 11.51
C ALA A 316 -19.14 -33.09 12.96
N GLY A 317 -19.95 -32.24 13.59
CA GLY A 317 -20.23 -32.37 15.03
C GLY A 317 -21.72 -32.55 15.39
N GLY A 318 -22.62 -32.53 14.41
CA GLY A 318 -24.06 -32.68 14.62
C GLY A 318 -24.67 -31.62 15.53
N ALA A 319 -25.84 -31.92 16.10
CA ALA A 319 -26.54 -31.00 17.00
C ALA A 319 -25.75 -30.64 18.27
N ILE A 320 -24.90 -31.56 18.77
CA ILE A 320 -24.13 -31.37 20.02
C ILE A 320 -23.05 -30.30 19.84
N ALA A 321 -22.38 -30.27 18.68
CA ALA A 321 -21.33 -29.29 18.43
C ALA A 321 -21.87 -27.91 18.07
N LEU A 322 -23.14 -27.80 17.66
CA LEU A 322 -23.75 -26.54 17.23
C LEU A 322 -24.21 -25.69 18.42
N THR A 323 -23.24 -25.25 19.22
CA THR A 323 -23.47 -24.26 20.29
C THR A 323 -23.15 -22.84 19.79
N PRO A 324 -23.78 -21.79 20.33
CA PRO A 324 -23.48 -20.41 19.92
C PRO A 324 -22.02 -20.03 20.16
N PHE A 325 -21.42 -20.57 21.22
CA PHE A 325 -20.01 -20.36 21.53
C PHE A 325 -19.09 -20.99 20.49
N ASN A 326 -19.33 -22.25 20.10
CA ASN A 326 -18.55 -22.91 19.05
C ASN A 326 -18.69 -22.20 17.71
N ALA A 327 -19.91 -21.77 17.37
CA ALA A 327 -20.18 -21.04 16.15
C ALA A 327 -19.46 -19.68 16.13
N LEU A 328 -19.48 -18.95 17.25
CA LEU A 328 -18.74 -17.70 17.41
C LEU A 328 -17.22 -17.90 17.26
N LEU A 329 -16.65 -18.94 17.88
CA LEU A 329 -15.24 -19.27 17.72
C LEU A 329 -14.88 -19.66 16.29
N ALA A 330 -15.72 -20.45 15.62
CA ALA A 330 -15.56 -20.78 14.21
C ALA A 330 -15.56 -19.50 13.36
N GLY A 331 -16.51 -18.61 13.61
CA GLY A 331 -16.59 -17.28 13.00
C GLY A 331 -15.34 -16.43 13.23
N TYR A 332 -14.83 -16.41 14.46
CA TYR A 332 -13.60 -15.69 14.80
C TYR A 332 -12.38 -16.27 14.05
N SER A 333 -12.26 -17.59 13.95
CA SER A 333 -11.13 -18.24 13.25
C SER A 333 -11.13 -18.09 11.72
N LEU A 334 -12.25 -17.69 11.13
CA LEU A 334 -12.41 -17.65 9.66
C LEU A 334 -11.44 -16.69 8.98
N ASP A 335 -11.11 -15.55 9.60
CA ASP A 335 -10.25 -14.56 8.94
C ASP A 335 -8.84 -15.11 8.73
N SER A 336 -8.27 -15.81 9.72
CA SER A 336 -6.96 -16.46 9.57
C SER A 336 -6.96 -17.48 8.43
N VAL A 337 -8.06 -18.19 8.22
CA VAL A 337 -8.22 -19.10 7.09
C VAL A 337 -8.24 -18.32 5.78
N VAL A 338 -9.05 -17.25 5.70
CA VAL A 338 -9.14 -16.39 4.50
C VAL A 338 -7.78 -15.80 4.14
N GLU A 339 -7.00 -15.35 5.11
CA GLU A 339 -5.69 -14.75 4.89
C GLU A 339 -4.67 -15.78 4.37
N VAL A 340 -4.64 -16.97 4.97
CA VAL A 340 -3.73 -18.04 4.52
C VAL A 340 -4.06 -18.48 3.08
N PHE A 341 -5.35 -18.70 2.78
CA PHE A 341 -5.77 -19.09 1.43
C PHE A 341 -5.63 -17.93 0.44
N GLY A 342 -6.06 -16.73 0.81
CA GLY A 342 -5.98 -15.52 -0.01
C GLY A 342 -4.55 -15.17 -0.37
N GLY A 343 -3.64 -15.12 0.61
CA GLY A 343 -2.22 -14.89 0.37
C GLY A 343 -1.57 -15.96 -0.51
N SER A 344 -2.04 -17.22 -0.43
CA SER A 344 -1.57 -18.29 -1.32
C SER A 344 -2.04 -18.10 -2.77
N LEU A 345 -3.27 -17.64 -2.98
CA LEU A 345 -3.83 -17.36 -4.31
C LEU A 345 -3.18 -16.13 -4.93
N GLU A 346 -2.96 -15.08 -4.13
CA GLU A 346 -2.27 -13.86 -4.59
C GLU A 346 -0.82 -14.13 -5.00
N LYS A 347 -0.08 -14.92 -4.20
CA LYS A 347 1.27 -15.35 -4.58
C LYS A 347 1.26 -16.10 -5.91
N ARG A 348 0.25 -16.94 -6.15
CA ARG A 348 0.10 -17.66 -7.41
C ARG A 348 -0.25 -16.73 -8.58
N SER A 349 -1.17 -15.79 -8.39
CA SER A 349 -1.53 -14.83 -9.44
C SER A 349 -0.37 -13.88 -9.77
N ALA A 350 0.39 -13.43 -8.76
CA ALA A 350 1.58 -12.63 -8.95
C ALA A 350 2.66 -13.41 -9.72
N ALA A 351 2.91 -14.67 -9.35
CA ALA A 351 3.84 -15.54 -10.07
C ALA A 351 3.41 -15.77 -11.53
N GLN A 352 2.12 -15.96 -11.78
CA GLN A 352 1.57 -16.08 -13.13
C GLN A 352 1.73 -14.77 -13.93
N LEU A 353 1.53 -13.62 -13.31
CA LEU A 353 1.73 -12.32 -13.96
C LEU A 353 3.21 -12.10 -14.34
N VAL A 354 4.14 -12.44 -13.45
CA VAL A 354 5.58 -12.37 -13.74
C VAL A 354 5.94 -13.31 -14.88
N ALA A 355 5.48 -14.57 -14.83
CA ALA A 355 5.71 -15.53 -15.91
C ALA A 355 5.11 -15.03 -17.25
N PHE A 356 3.94 -14.39 -17.22
CA PHE A 356 3.31 -13.81 -18.39
C PHE A 356 4.08 -12.62 -18.96
N LYS A 357 4.58 -11.70 -18.11
CA LYS A 357 5.47 -10.61 -18.53
C LYS A 357 6.74 -11.15 -19.21
N GLN A 358 7.34 -12.19 -18.64
CA GLN A 358 8.51 -12.86 -19.22
C GLN A 358 8.20 -13.48 -20.59
N GLN A 359 7.05 -14.15 -20.74
CA GLN A 359 6.62 -14.73 -22.02
C GLN A 359 6.38 -13.68 -23.11
N LEU A 360 5.92 -12.48 -22.74
CA LEU A 360 5.69 -11.39 -23.68
C LEU A 360 6.96 -10.62 -24.06
N GLY A 361 8.13 -10.97 -23.49
CA GLY A 361 9.36 -10.20 -23.70
C GLY A 361 9.29 -8.77 -23.16
N LEU A 362 8.34 -8.49 -22.25
CA LEU A 362 8.18 -7.21 -21.57
C LEU A 362 9.08 -7.08 -20.34
N ASN A 363 10.13 -7.91 -20.25
CA ASN A 363 11.21 -7.62 -19.33
C ASN A 363 11.93 -6.41 -19.93
N ASP A 364 11.74 -5.23 -19.32
CA ASP A 364 12.53 -4.06 -19.67
C ASP A 364 14.02 -4.50 -19.65
N PRO A 365 14.75 -4.34 -20.76
CA PRO A 365 16.20 -4.50 -20.73
C PRO A 365 16.70 -3.40 -19.78
N GLY A 366 17.09 -3.83 -18.58
CA GLY A 366 17.59 -2.94 -17.53
C GLY A 366 18.83 -2.18 -17.94
#